data_AF-A0A5M3WFR7-F1
#
_entry.id   AF-A0A5M3WFR7-F1
#
_cell.length_a   1.000
_cell.length_b   1.000
_cell.length_c   1.000
_cell.angle_alpha   90.00
_cell.angle_beta   90.00
_cell.angle_gamma   90.00
#
_symmetry.space_group_name_H-M   'P 1'
#
loop_
_entity.id
_entity.type
_entity.pdbx_description
1 polymer ?
#
loop_
_entity_poly.entity_id
_entity_poly.type
_entity_poly.pdbx_seq_one_letter_code
_entity_poly.pdbx_strand_id
1 'polypeptide(L)'
;MNESVDDHPQPLSACWNYWIAVSTGDQAGVMEILGLTEHEPVSFAAAEEIIDTDSHDGYLGRVFVTPEVGGWTLVMGAWCDPYGAERREDVLRLCTKLSERYGRAHAYYYGEQDDGSAWLVTENGMVVRRFAAAGEPGDELLALGEPLPVEQAKRIELGLPIRWDPAVEDDEEWLCAAFGLAPEIASALGVSPLVLTADTPWSGVGVLAATPCSDAIRRSSLPRG
;
A
#
# COMPACT_ATOMS: atom_id res chain seq x y z
N MET A 1 -35.71 -0.65 -11.76
CA MET A 1 -35.46 -1.70 -10.76
C MET A 1 -33.96 -1.75 -10.62
N ASN A 2 -33.41 -1.04 -9.63
CA ASN A 2 -31.98 -1.15 -9.34
C ASN A 2 -31.82 -2.45 -8.57
N GLU A 3 -31.19 -3.44 -9.18
CA GLU A 3 -30.52 -4.47 -8.39
C GLU A 3 -29.58 -3.73 -7.43
N SER A 4 -29.82 -3.91 -6.14
CA SER A 4 -28.82 -3.62 -5.13
C SER A 4 -27.65 -4.52 -5.48
N VAL A 5 -26.62 -3.97 -6.13
CA VAL A 5 -25.30 -4.61 -6.14
C VAL A 5 -24.96 -4.75 -4.66
N ASP A 6 -24.91 -5.99 -4.18
CA ASP A 6 -24.51 -6.31 -2.81
C ASP A 6 -23.01 -6.05 -2.68
N ASP A 7 -22.66 -4.76 -2.67
CA ASP A 7 -21.29 -4.28 -2.55
C ASP A 7 -20.90 -4.36 -1.08
N HIS A 8 -19.91 -5.17 -0.78
CA HIS A 8 -19.38 -5.35 0.56
C HIS A 8 -17.86 -5.51 0.47
N PRO A 9 -17.12 -5.10 1.52
CA PRO A 9 -15.69 -5.36 1.59
C PRO A 9 -15.43 -6.85 1.42
N GLN A 10 -14.49 -7.16 0.56
CA GLN A 10 -13.94 -8.49 0.35
C GLN A 10 -12.43 -8.35 0.24
N PRO A 11 -11.66 -9.44 0.38
CA PRO A 11 -10.22 -9.38 0.19
C PRO A 11 -9.91 -8.73 -1.16
N LEU A 12 -9.01 -7.75 -1.15
CA LEU A 12 -8.51 -7.12 -2.38
C LEU A 12 -7.10 -7.65 -2.60
N SER A 13 -7.02 -8.79 -3.27
CA SER A 13 -5.76 -9.45 -3.63
C SER A 13 -5.42 -9.27 -5.10
N ALA A 14 -4.13 -9.15 -5.36
CA ALA A 14 -3.52 -9.17 -6.68
C ALA A 14 -2.18 -9.91 -6.60
N CYS A 15 -1.61 -10.30 -7.73
CA CYS A 15 -0.27 -10.90 -7.74
C CYS A 15 0.79 -9.99 -7.07
N TRP A 16 0.68 -8.68 -7.29
CA TRP A 16 1.46 -7.66 -6.61
C TRP A 16 0.57 -6.59 -5.99
N ASN A 17 0.55 -6.56 -4.68
CA ASN A 17 -0.29 -5.66 -3.90
C ASN A 17 0.51 -4.42 -3.52
N TYR A 18 0.02 -3.26 -3.93
CA TYR A 18 0.59 -1.96 -3.56
C TYR A 18 -0.51 -1.10 -2.97
N TRP A 19 -0.31 -0.57 -1.78
CA TRP A 19 -1.34 0.28 -1.18
C TRP A 19 -0.81 1.32 -0.21
N ILE A 20 -1.57 2.42 -0.11
CA ILE A 20 -1.46 3.42 0.96
C ILE A 20 -2.69 3.26 1.86
N ALA A 21 -2.48 3.19 3.17
CA ALA A 21 -3.54 3.17 4.18
C ALA A 21 -3.51 4.46 5.00
N VAL A 22 -4.63 5.17 5.08
CA VAL A 22 -4.76 6.44 5.83
C VAL A 22 -5.83 6.31 6.90
N SER A 23 -5.53 6.70 8.14
CA SER A 23 -6.43 6.56 9.30
C SER A 23 -7.55 7.61 9.30
N THR A 24 -8.42 7.58 8.28
CA THR A 24 -9.51 8.53 8.10
C THR A 24 -10.63 7.94 7.23
N GLY A 25 -11.84 8.47 7.37
CA GLY A 25 -12.95 8.31 6.43
C GLY A 25 -13.09 9.46 5.41
N ASP A 26 -12.23 10.48 5.48
CA ASP A 26 -12.21 11.61 4.53
C ASP A 26 -11.61 11.21 3.17
N GLN A 27 -12.35 10.37 2.43
CA GLN A 27 -11.94 9.87 1.12
C GLN A 27 -11.61 11.02 0.15
N ALA A 28 -12.44 12.07 0.13
CA ALA A 28 -12.23 13.22 -0.75
C ALA A 28 -10.93 13.98 -0.41
N GLY A 29 -10.66 14.21 0.87
CA GLY A 29 -9.41 14.86 1.29
C GLY A 29 -8.17 14.00 1.07
N VAL A 30 -8.28 12.67 1.12
CA VAL A 30 -7.20 11.75 0.72
C VAL A 30 -6.93 11.90 -0.78
N MET A 31 -7.96 11.83 -1.62
CA MET A 31 -7.82 12.01 -3.08
C MET A 31 -7.21 13.37 -3.44
N GLU A 32 -7.62 14.45 -2.76
CA GLU A 32 -7.09 15.80 -2.94
C GLU A 32 -5.57 15.86 -2.70
N ILE A 33 -5.09 15.32 -1.57
CA ILE A 33 -3.65 15.32 -1.24
C ILE A 33 -2.83 14.50 -2.23
N LEU A 34 -3.39 13.38 -2.68
CA LEU A 34 -2.77 12.50 -3.65
C LEU A 34 -2.84 13.04 -5.09
N GLY A 35 -3.65 14.07 -5.34
CA GLY A 35 -3.86 14.64 -6.66
C GLY A 35 -4.62 13.71 -7.60
N LEU A 36 -5.52 12.88 -7.07
CA LEU A 36 -6.33 11.97 -7.86
C LEU A 36 -7.51 12.70 -8.49
N THR A 37 -7.83 12.36 -9.74
CA THR A 37 -8.86 13.03 -10.55
C THR A 37 -9.74 12.00 -11.27
N GLU A 38 -10.73 12.47 -12.04
CA GLU A 38 -11.58 11.64 -12.91
C GLU A 38 -12.14 10.38 -12.21
N HIS A 39 -12.71 10.56 -11.02
CA HIS A 39 -13.13 9.43 -10.19
C HIS A 39 -14.55 8.93 -10.53
N GLU A 40 -14.73 7.62 -10.59
CA GLU A 40 -16.01 6.95 -10.83
C GLU A 40 -16.33 5.89 -9.75
N PRO A 41 -17.58 5.80 -9.27
CA PRO A 41 -18.01 4.73 -8.37
C PRO A 41 -17.75 3.33 -8.93
N VAL A 42 -17.21 2.44 -8.10
CA VAL A 42 -16.96 1.03 -8.44
C VAL A 42 -17.17 0.15 -7.20
N SER A 43 -17.66 -1.07 -7.40
CA SER A 43 -17.76 -2.07 -6.32
C SER A 43 -16.39 -2.64 -5.95
N PHE A 44 -16.28 -3.24 -4.76
CA PHE A 44 -15.07 -3.95 -4.34
C PHE A 44 -14.67 -5.05 -5.33
N ALA A 45 -15.63 -5.87 -5.78
CA ALA A 45 -15.37 -6.97 -6.71
C ALA A 45 -14.82 -6.49 -8.06
N ALA A 46 -15.43 -5.44 -8.63
CA ALA A 46 -14.95 -4.90 -9.91
C ALA A 46 -13.59 -4.19 -9.75
N ALA A 47 -13.35 -3.56 -8.60
CA ALA A 47 -12.05 -2.96 -8.31
C ALA A 47 -10.94 -4.00 -8.19
N GLU A 48 -11.19 -5.14 -7.53
CA GLU A 48 -10.23 -6.25 -7.42
C GLU A 48 -9.76 -6.72 -8.81
N GLU A 49 -10.70 -7.05 -9.70
CA GLU A 49 -10.39 -7.49 -11.07
C GLU A 49 -9.54 -6.47 -11.84
N ILE A 50 -9.84 -5.18 -11.66
CA ILE A 50 -9.11 -4.08 -12.31
C ILE A 50 -7.70 -3.94 -11.75
N ILE A 51 -7.54 -3.98 -10.43
CA ILE A 51 -6.24 -3.81 -9.75
C ILE A 51 -5.32 -4.99 -10.06
N ASP A 52 -5.85 -6.22 -10.07
CA ASP A 52 -5.08 -7.40 -10.44
C ASP A 52 -4.53 -7.28 -11.86
N THR A 53 -5.40 -6.92 -12.82
CA THR A 53 -4.99 -6.64 -14.20
C THR A 53 -3.94 -5.53 -14.29
N ASP A 54 -4.15 -4.40 -13.62
CA ASP A 54 -3.21 -3.28 -13.63
C ASP A 54 -1.86 -3.64 -13.01
N SER A 55 -1.84 -4.48 -11.98
CA SER A 55 -0.62 -4.92 -11.30
C SER A 55 0.28 -5.72 -12.24
N HIS A 56 -0.30 -6.57 -13.08
CA HIS A 56 0.43 -7.34 -14.10
C HIS A 56 1.12 -6.44 -15.14
N ASP A 57 0.47 -5.35 -15.52
CA ASP A 57 0.98 -4.39 -16.50
C ASP A 57 1.88 -3.31 -15.87
N GLY A 58 1.98 -3.28 -14.54
CA GLY A 58 2.62 -2.18 -13.81
C GLY A 58 1.95 -0.83 -14.07
N TYR A 59 0.64 -0.82 -14.32
CA TYR A 59 -0.08 0.36 -14.78
C TYR A 59 -0.22 1.40 -13.67
N LEU A 60 0.47 2.53 -13.83
CA LEU A 60 0.48 3.61 -12.85
C LEU A 60 -0.65 4.63 -13.01
N GLY A 61 -1.48 4.50 -14.05
CA GLY A 61 -2.42 5.55 -14.46
C GLY A 61 -3.67 5.66 -13.59
N ARG A 62 -4.03 4.63 -12.84
CA ARG A 62 -5.21 4.64 -11.97
C ARG A 62 -4.96 3.92 -10.67
N VAL A 63 -5.80 4.22 -9.69
CA VAL A 63 -5.86 3.55 -8.40
C VAL A 63 -7.31 3.37 -8.00
N PHE A 64 -7.56 2.36 -7.18
CA PHE A 64 -8.82 2.23 -6.47
C PHE A 64 -8.70 2.87 -5.09
N VAL A 65 -9.67 3.69 -4.71
CA VAL A 65 -9.80 4.26 -3.38
C VAL A 65 -11.01 3.63 -2.71
N THR A 66 -10.81 2.92 -1.61
CA THR A 66 -11.91 2.28 -0.88
C THR A 66 -12.82 3.35 -0.27
N PRO A 67 -14.09 3.01 0.05
CA PRO A 67 -14.80 3.75 1.09
C PRO A 67 -14.03 3.67 2.42
N GLU A 68 -14.55 4.31 3.48
CA GLU A 68 -14.03 4.05 4.81
C GLU A 68 -14.24 2.56 5.14
N VAL A 69 -13.18 1.86 5.53
CA VAL A 69 -13.16 0.47 5.98
C VAL A 69 -12.41 0.38 7.30
N GLY A 70 -13.10 -0.02 8.37
CA GLY A 70 -12.51 -0.13 9.72
C GLY A 70 -11.90 1.17 10.26
N GLY A 71 -12.39 2.33 9.83
CA GLY A 71 -11.82 3.64 10.17
C GLY A 71 -10.64 4.09 9.29
N TRP A 72 -10.37 3.38 8.19
CA TRP A 72 -9.28 3.67 7.26
C TRP A 72 -9.80 3.88 5.83
N THR A 73 -9.10 4.70 5.06
CA THR A 73 -9.23 4.77 3.60
C THR A 73 -8.00 4.13 2.99
N LEU A 74 -8.20 3.15 2.10
CA LEU A 74 -7.12 2.48 1.38
C LEU A 74 -7.07 2.99 -0.06
N VAL A 75 -5.85 3.17 -0.58
CA VAL A 75 -5.60 3.50 -1.98
C VAL A 75 -4.74 2.40 -2.56
N MET A 76 -5.26 1.68 -3.56
CA MET A 76 -4.72 0.45 -4.11
C MET A 76 -4.26 0.64 -5.57
N GLY A 77 -3.09 0.11 -5.91
CA GLY A 77 -2.55 0.05 -7.27
C GLY A 77 -1.06 0.39 -7.32
N ALA A 78 -0.36 -0.02 -8.39
CA ALA A 78 1.09 0.09 -8.53
C ALA A 78 1.66 1.51 -8.33
N TRP A 79 0.84 2.55 -8.53
CA TRP A 79 1.20 3.93 -8.22
C TRP A 79 1.55 4.19 -6.73
N CYS A 80 1.08 3.31 -5.84
CA CYS A 80 1.30 3.34 -4.39
C CYS A 80 2.60 2.67 -3.93
N ASP A 81 3.46 2.22 -4.86
CA ASP A 81 4.67 1.45 -4.55
C ASP A 81 5.67 2.22 -3.64
N PRO A 82 5.89 1.76 -2.38
CA PRO A 82 6.82 2.39 -1.45
C PRO A 82 8.30 2.00 -1.68
N TYR A 83 8.55 1.03 -2.56
CA TYR A 83 9.85 0.39 -2.77
C TYR A 83 10.46 0.74 -4.13
N GLY A 84 9.70 0.59 -5.22
CA GLY A 84 10.21 0.78 -6.58
C GLY A 84 10.76 2.19 -6.84
N ALA A 85 11.91 2.26 -7.50
CA ALA A 85 12.66 3.51 -7.72
C ALA A 85 11.84 4.64 -8.36
N GLU A 86 10.83 4.30 -9.17
CA GLU A 86 9.93 5.27 -9.82
C GLU A 86 8.99 5.99 -8.84
N ARG A 87 8.57 5.33 -7.76
CA ARG A 87 7.51 5.82 -6.86
C ARG A 87 7.96 6.04 -5.42
N ARG A 88 9.00 5.35 -4.96
CA ARG A 88 9.39 5.27 -3.53
C ARG A 88 9.52 6.62 -2.82
N GLU A 89 10.10 7.63 -3.46
CA GLU A 89 10.28 8.97 -2.87
C GLU A 89 8.99 9.81 -2.90
N ASP A 90 8.16 9.61 -3.92
CA ASP A 90 6.85 10.25 -4.00
C ASP A 90 5.90 9.68 -2.95
N VAL A 91 5.86 8.36 -2.80
CA VAL A 91 5.05 7.69 -1.78
C VAL A 91 5.50 8.10 -0.38
N LEU A 92 6.82 8.20 -0.13
CA LEU A 92 7.34 8.74 1.13
C LEU A 92 6.81 10.14 1.43
N ARG A 93 6.90 11.05 0.47
CA ARG A 93 6.39 12.42 0.63
C ARG A 93 4.89 12.46 0.84
N LEU A 94 4.13 11.65 0.10
CA LEU A 94 2.67 11.62 0.16
C LEU A 94 2.18 11.06 1.51
N CYS A 95 2.71 9.93 1.97
CA CYS A 95 2.41 9.37 3.28
C CYS A 95 2.76 10.36 4.40
N THR A 96 3.90 11.04 4.32
CA THR A 96 4.28 12.07 5.29
C THR A 96 3.23 13.19 5.37
N LYS A 97 2.78 13.71 4.22
CA LYS A 97 1.72 14.74 4.19
C LYS A 97 0.37 14.23 4.70
N LEU A 98 0.01 12.99 4.35
CA LEU A 98 -1.24 12.36 4.80
C LEU A 98 -1.23 12.15 6.31
N SER A 99 -0.13 11.65 6.88
CA SER A 99 -0.02 11.46 8.33
C SER A 99 0.08 12.77 9.09
N GLU A 100 0.61 13.84 8.50
CA GLU A 100 0.55 15.18 9.09
C GLU A 100 -0.90 15.67 9.25
N ARG A 101 -1.78 15.39 8.27
CA ARG A 101 -3.20 15.79 8.32
C ARG A 101 -4.07 14.84 9.14
N TYR A 102 -3.88 13.53 9.02
CA TYR A 102 -4.77 12.50 9.56
C TYR A 102 -4.14 11.68 10.70
N GLY A 103 -2.97 12.08 11.18
CA GLY A 103 -2.25 11.43 12.28
C GLY A 103 -1.47 10.19 11.84
N ARG A 104 -2.02 9.31 10.99
CA ARG A 104 -1.35 8.08 10.54
C ARG A 104 -1.59 7.80 9.06
N ALA A 105 -0.51 7.50 8.34
CA ALA A 105 -0.56 7.07 6.96
C ALA A 105 0.61 6.15 6.66
N HIS A 106 0.33 4.97 6.12
CA HIS A 106 1.33 3.95 5.84
C HIS A 106 1.25 3.54 4.37
N ALA A 107 2.32 3.01 3.82
CA ALA A 107 2.34 2.39 2.50
C ALA A 107 3.00 1.02 2.57
N TYR A 108 2.55 0.12 1.71
CA TYR A 108 2.95 -1.27 1.72
C TYR A 108 3.06 -1.83 0.32
N TYR A 109 3.95 -2.80 0.18
CA TYR A 109 4.05 -3.70 -0.96
C TYR A 109 4.06 -5.14 -0.46
N TYR A 110 3.36 -6.03 -1.16
CA TYR A 110 3.40 -7.47 -0.93
C TYR A 110 3.23 -8.22 -2.26
N GLY A 111 4.22 -9.04 -2.63
CA GLY A 111 4.14 -9.96 -3.76
C GLY A 111 3.71 -11.36 -3.31
N GLU A 112 2.62 -11.89 -3.87
CA GLU A 112 2.07 -13.20 -3.48
C GLU A 112 2.94 -14.39 -3.90
N GLN A 113 3.87 -14.20 -4.83
CA GLN A 113 4.74 -15.24 -5.37
C GLN A 113 6.12 -15.28 -4.68
N ASP A 114 6.16 -14.91 -3.39
CA ASP A 114 7.40 -14.74 -2.61
C ASP A 114 8.37 -13.71 -3.23
N ASP A 115 7.82 -12.69 -3.90
CA ASP A 115 8.61 -11.58 -4.51
C ASP A 115 9.01 -10.50 -3.49
N GLY A 116 8.64 -10.71 -2.22
CA GLY A 116 9.03 -9.85 -1.11
C GLY A 116 7.92 -8.93 -0.59
N SER A 117 8.32 -8.11 0.37
CA SER A 117 7.47 -7.13 1.04
C SER A 117 8.21 -5.83 1.28
N ALA A 118 7.48 -4.72 1.33
CA ALA A 118 8.00 -3.46 1.83
C ALA A 118 6.94 -2.72 2.65
N TRP A 119 7.41 -1.88 3.58
CA TRP A 119 6.54 -1.02 4.37
C TRP A 119 7.18 0.33 4.66
N LEU A 120 6.31 1.33 4.68
CA LEU A 120 6.58 2.68 5.12
C LEU A 120 5.51 3.05 6.15
N VAL A 121 5.92 3.34 7.37
CA VAL A 121 5.04 3.76 8.47
C VAL A 121 5.35 5.21 8.78
N THR A 122 4.36 6.09 8.63
CA THR A 122 4.46 7.49 9.02
C THR A 122 3.36 7.88 10.01
N GLU A 123 3.74 8.66 11.01
CA GLU A 123 2.85 9.17 12.05
C GLU A 123 3.11 10.65 12.28
N ASN A 124 2.06 11.47 12.27
CA ASN A 124 2.09 12.91 12.50
C ASN A 124 3.15 13.64 11.67
N GLY A 125 3.29 13.28 10.38
CA GLY A 125 4.27 13.91 9.49
C GLY A 125 5.71 13.45 9.69
N MET A 126 5.95 12.36 10.43
CA MET A 126 7.28 11.79 10.63
C MET A 126 7.34 10.33 10.15
N VAL A 127 8.46 9.96 9.54
CA VAL A 127 8.73 8.56 9.19
C VAL A 127 9.17 7.81 10.44
N VAL A 128 8.37 6.82 10.85
CA VAL A 128 8.64 5.97 12.02
C VAL A 128 9.48 4.78 11.61
N ARG A 129 9.10 4.12 10.52
CA ARG A 129 9.78 2.95 9.97
C ARG A 129 9.70 2.99 8.45
N ARG A 130 10.80 2.68 7.78
CA ARG A 130 10.82 2.29 6.37
C ARG A 130 11.65 1.02 6.28
N PHE A 131 11.23 0.06 5.49
CA PHE A 131 11.97 -1.18 5.25
C PHE A 131 11.47 -1.86 3.98
N ALA A 132 12.36 -2.58 3.31
CA ALA A 132 12.02 -3.45 2.20
C ALA A 132 12.83 -4.74 2.28
N ALA A 133 12.16 -5.87 2.14
CA ALA A 133 12.73 -7.17 1.84
C ALA A 133 12.17 -7.60 0.48
N ALA A 134 12.68 -6.99 -0.59
CA ALA A 134 12.34 -7.25 -1.98
C ALA A 134 13.53 -6.83 -2.87
N GLY A 135 13.66 -7.47 -4.04
CA GLY A 135 14.69 -7.16 -5.05
C GLY A 135 16.10 -7.67 -4.74
N GLU A 136 17.08 -7.16 -5.49
CA GLU A 136 18.49 -7.59 -5.38
C GLU A 136 19.15 -7.11 -4.08
N PRO A 137 20.02 -7.93 -3.45
CA PRO A 137 20.82 -7.53 -2.29
C PRO A 137 21.64 -6.26 -2.60
N GLY A 138 21.59 -5.26 -1.72
CA GLY A 138 22.31 -3.99 -1.88
C GLY A 138 21.42 -2.76 -2.10
N ASP A 139 20.09 -2.90 -2.16
CA ASP A 139 19.12 -1.80 -2.04
C ASP A 139 18.79 -1.48 -0.57
N GLU A 140 19.80 -1.64 0.32
CA GLU A 140 19.84 -1.36 1.78
C GLU A 140 19.38 0.06 2.17
N LEU A 141 19.07 0.90 1.18
CA LEU A 141 18.73 2.32 1.27
C LEU A 141 17.40 2.61 1.96
N LEU A 142 16.52 1.62 2.18
CA LEU A 142 15.20 1.88 2.73
C LEU A 142 15.02 1.53 4.19
N ALA A 143 16.04 1.02 4.88
CA ALA A 143 15.88 0.70 6.29
C ALA A 143 16.12 1.92 7.19
N LEU A 144 15.01 2.54 7.61
CA LEU A 144 14.99 3.67 8.53
C LEU A 144 14.12 3.34 9.73
N GLY A 145 14.51 3.81 10.91
CA GLY A 145 13.78 3.59 12.16
C GLY A 145 14.02 2.22 12.80
N GLU A 146 13.64 2.11 14.07
CA GLU A 146 13.75 0.86 14.84
C GLU A 146 12.71 -0.17 14.35
N PRO A 147 13.03 -1.48 14.35
CA PRO A 147 12.07 -2.52 14.00
C PRO A 147 10.76 -2.40 14.78
N LEU A 148 9.63 -2.51 14.09
CA LEU A 148 8.29 -2.45 14.67
C LEU A 148 8.04 -3.64 15.62
N PRO A 149 7.08 -3.56 16.56
CA PRO A 149 6.76 -4.68 17.46
C PRO A 149 6.47 -6.00 16.75
N VAL A 150 5.84 -5.98 15.57
CA VAL A 150 5.60 -7.17 14.74
C VAL A 150 6.92 -7.74 14.20
N GLU A 151 7.82 -6.89 13.69
CA GLU A 151 9.16 -7.30 13.25
C GLU A 151 9.94 -7.93 14.42
N GLN A 152 9.90 -7.30 15.60
CA GLN A 152 10.58 -7.77 16.80
C GLN A 152 10.05 -9.13 17.27
N ALA A 153 8.73 -9.31 17.28
CA ALA A 153 8.12 -10.59 17.62
C ALA A 153 8.57 -11.68 16.65
N LYS A 154 8.59 -11.40 15.34
CA LYS A 154 9.04 -12.36 14.33
C LYS A 154 10.52 -12.73 14.49
N ARG A 155 11.38 -11.76 14.81
CA ARG A 155 12.80 -12.01 15.11
C ARG A 155 12.97 -12.93 16.32
N ILE A 156 12.20 -12.71 17.39
CA ILE A 156 12.23 -13.57 18.58
C ILE A 156 11.84 -15.01 18.24
N GLU A 157 10.82 -15.22 17.40
CA GLU A 157 10.42 -16.55 16.94
C GLU A 157 11.54 -17.29 16.19
N LEU A 158 12.34 -16.54 15.42
CA LEU A 158 13.48 -17.06 14.65
C LEU A 158 14.75 -17.20 15.50
N GLY A 159 14.74 -16.75 16.75
CA GLY A 159 15.94 -16.72 17.59
C GLY A 159 16.96 -15.65 17.19
N LEU A 160 16.53 -14.65 16.40
CA LEU A 160 17.35 -13.53 15.95
C LEU A 160 17.35 -12.38 16.96
N PRO A 161 18.36 -11.48 16.93
CA PRO A 161 18.35 -10.26 17.73
C PRO A 161 17.15 -9.37 17.40
N ILE A 162 16.56 -8.78 18.44
CA ILE A 162 15.37 -7.92 18.33
C ILE A 162 15.66 -6.65 17.51
N ARG A 163 16.89 -6.13 17.62
CA ARG A 163 17.35 -4.97 16.85
C ARG A 163 18.07 -5.47 15.62
N TRP A 164 17.68 -4.95 14.46
CA TRP A 164 18.42 -5.16 13.23
C TRP A 164 19.63 -4.23 13.19
N ASP A 165 20.79 -4.78 12.89
CA ASP A 165 21.99 -4.00 12.60
C ASP A 165 22.54 -4.39 11.23
N PRO A 166 22.36 -3.53 10.20
CA PRO A 166 22.81 -3.83 8.83
C PRO A 166 24.33 -4.00 8.72
N ALA A 167 25.11 -3.52 9.70
CA ALA A 167 26.57 -3.64 9.67
C ALA A 167 27.08 -5.03 10.06
N VAL A 168 26.21 -5.89 10.60
CA VAL A 168 26.58 -7.22 11.14
C VAL A 168 25.64 -8.34 10.69
N GLU A 169 24.41 -8.05 10.29
CA GLU A 169 23.40 -9.06 9.95
C GLU A 169 23.18 -9.14 8.43
N ASP A 170 23.86 -10.10 7.78
CA ASP A 170 23.47 -10.66 6.47
C ASP A 170 22.49 -11.83 6.71
N ASP A 171 21.35 -11.52 7.32
CA ASP A 171 20.38 -12.52 7.75
C ASP A 171 19.41 -12.85 6.61
N GLU A 172 19.85 -13.73 5.71
CA GLU A 172 18.99 -14.39 4.71
C GLU A 172 17.71 -14.95 5.36
N GLU A 173 17.82 -15.50 6.58
CA GLU A 173 16.69 -15.98 7.37
C GLU A 173 15.69 -14.87 7.73
N TRP A 174 16.17 -13.67 8.12
CA TRP A 174 15.30 -12.52 8.35
C TRP A 174 14.64 -12.05 7.06
N LEU A 175 15.40 -11.96 5.97
CA LEU A 175 14.86 -11.53 4.68
C LEU A 175 13.75 -12.46 4.20
N CYS A 176 13.96 -13.78 4.24
CA CYS A 176 12.93 -14.76 3.91
C CYS A 176 11.69 -14.61 4.79
N ALA A 177 11.86 -14.40 6.10
CA ALA A 177 10.72 -14.19 6.99
C ALA A 177 10.00 -12.86 6.71
N ALA A 178 10.74 -11.83 6.31
CA ALA A 178 10.19 -10.51 6.03
C ALA A 178 9.37 -10.44 4.75
N PHE A 179 9.53 -11.38 3.80
CA PHE A 179 8.79 -11.42 2.53
C PHE A 179 7.28 -11.46 2.72
N GLY A 180 6.79 -12.05 3.82
CA GLY A 180 5.37 -12.14 4.14
C GLY A 180 4.84 -11.09 5.13
N LEU A 181 5.68 -10.17 5.62
CA LEU A 181 5.32 -9.34 6.78
C LEU A 181 4.46 -8.13 6.48
N ALA A 182 4.42 -7.60 5.26
CA ALA A 182 3.67 -6.37 4.98
C ALA A 182 2.17 -6.47 5.32
N PRO A 183 1.44 -7.54 4.95
CA PRO A 183 0.04 -7.72 5.36
C PRO A 183 -0.16 -7.86 6.88
N GLU A 184 0.77 -8.52 7.58
CA GLU A 184 0.72 -8.68 9.04
C GLU A 184 0.92 -7.34 9.75
N ILE A 185 1.91 -6.56 9.31
CA ILE A 185 2.17 -5.21 9.83
C ILE A 185 0.97 -4.29 9.55
N ALA A 186 0.41 -4.32 8.35
CA ALA A 186 -0.78 -3.52 8.02
C ALA A 186 -1.98 -3.88 8.90
N SER A 187 -2.21 -5.16 9.16
CA SER A 187 -3.27 -5.63 10.06
C SER A 187 -3.02 -5.23 11.52
N ALA A 188 -1.78 -5.27 11.97
CA ALA A 188 -1.43 -4.91 13.36
C ALA A 188 -1.52 -3.39 13.62
N LEU A 189 -1.19 -2.58 12.61
CA LEU A 189 -1.18 -1.12 12.74
C LEU A 189 -2.49 -0.45 12.29
N GLY A 190 -3.35 -1.15 11.56
CA GLY A 190 -4.58 -0.60 10.98
C GLY A 190 -5.41 -1.67 10.30
N VAL A 191 -5.55 -1.56 8.98
CA VAL A 191 -6.33 -2.49 8.15
C VAL A 191 -5.46 -2.97 6.99
N SER A 192 -5.49 -4.28 6.72
CA SER A 192 -4.92 -4.87 5.51
C SER A 192 -6.03 -5.15 4.49
N PRO A 193 -5.83 -4.81 3.20
CA PRO A 193 -6.80 -5.12 2.14
C PRO A 193 -7.02 -6.63 1.96
N LEU A 194 -6.03 -7.46 2.32
CA LEU A 194 -6.06 -8.92 2.12
C LEU A 194 -6.94 -9.68 3.11
N VAL A 195 -7.37 -9.02 4.20
CA VAL A 195 -8.16 -9.65 5.27
C VAL A 195 -9.54 -9.00 5.43
N LEU A 196 -9.94 -8.16 4.48
CA LEU A 196 -11.28 -7.59 4.46
C LEU A 196 -12.32 -8.71 4.30
N THR A 197 -13.46 -8.55 4.96
CA THR A 197 -14.58 -9.51 4.90
C THR A 197 -15.90 -8.75 4.83
N ALA A 198 -16.98 -9.44 4.51
CA ALA A 198 -18.32 -8.86 4.50
C ALA A 198 -18.72 -8.26 5.88
N ASP A 199 -18.10 -8.71 6.96
CA ASP A 199 -18.33 -8.20 8.32
C ASP A 199 -17.45 -6.99 8.67
N THR A 200 -16.48 -6.62 7.82
CA THR A 200 -15.64 -5.44 8.07
C THR A 200 -16.50 -4.18 8.03
N PRO A 201 -16.50 -3.35 9.10
CA PRO A 201 -17.28 -2.11 9.12
C PRO A 201 -16.86 -1.19 7.97
N TRP A 202 -17.82 -0.66 7.23
CA TRP A 202 -17.54 0.24 6.12
C TRP A 202 -18.63 1.29 5.91
N SER A 203 -18.27 2.41 5.27
CA SER A 203 -19.21 3.49 4.96
C SER A 203 -18.75 4.28 3.74
N GLY A 204 -19.65 4.44 2.76
CA GLY A 204 -19.40 5.24 1.56
C GLY A 204 -19.52 4.42 0.28
N VAL A 205 -18.75 4.80 -0.73
CA VAL A 205 -18.64 4.11 -2.02
C VAL A 205 -17.17 4.06 -2.43
N GLY A 206 -16.73 2.93 -2.97
CA GLY A 206 -15.41 2.81 -3.58
C GLY A 206 -15.33 3.56 -4.90
N VAL A 207 -14.17 4.12 -5.23
CA VAL A 207 -13.98 4.87 -6.47
C VAL A 207 -12.71 4.45 -7.19
N LEU A 208 -12.79 4.30 -8.50
CA LEU A 208 -11.61 4.23 -9.36
C LEU A 208 -11.24 5.66 -9.74
N ALA A 209 -9.97 6.05 -9.59
CA ALA A 209 -9.52 7.41 -9.84
C ALA A 209 -8.23 7.43 -10.68
N ALA A 210 -8.12 8.44 -11.55
CA ALA A 210 -6.92 8.69 -12.33
C ALA A 210 -5.82 9.29 -11.46
N THR A 211 -4.59 8.82 -11.63
CA THR A 211 -3.40 9.38 -10.97
C THR A 211 -2.80 10.49 -11.81
N PRO A 212 -1.89 11.31 -11.25
CA PRO A 212 -1.10 12.26 -12.05
C PRO A 212 -0.31 11.63 -13.22
N CYS A 213 -0.03 10.32 -13.17
CA CYS A 213 0.65 9.60 -14.25
C CYS A 213 -0.26 9.33 -15.46
N SER A 214 -1.59 9.29 -15.28
CA SER A 214 -2.55 9.05 -16.37
C SER A 214 -2.37 10.03 -17.53
N ASP A 215 -2.19 11.31 -17.23
CA ASP A 215 -1.99 12.33 -18.26
C ASP A 215 -0.67 12.17 -19.02
N ALA A 216 0.38 11.72 -18.34
CA ALA A 216 1.67 11.45 -18.97
C ALA A 216 1.56 10.25 -19.93
N ILE A 217 0.85 9.20 -19.52
CA ILE A 217 0.60 8.02 -20.34
C ILE A 217 -0.27 8.37 -21.57
N ARG A 218 -1.36 9.12 -21.38
CA ARG A 218 -2.21 9.58 -22.50
C ARG A 218 -1.42 10.40 -23.53
N ARG A 219 -0.49 11.24 -23.08
CA ARG A 219 0.39 12.04 -23.96
C ARG A 219 1.44 11.20 -24.70
N SER A 220 1.95 10.12 -24.10
CA SER A 220 2.93 9.24 -24.75
C SER A 220 2.29 8.25 -25.73
N SER A 221 1.01 7.91 -25.56
CA SER A 221 0.24 7.06 -26.48
C SER A 221 -0.29 7.77 -27.73
N LEU A 222 -0.19 9.11 -27.81
CA LEU A 222 -0.55 9.85 -29.02
C LEU A 222 0.57 9.70 -30.08
N PRO A 223 0.23 9.43 -31.36
CA PRO A 223 1.23 9.37 -32.42
C PRO A 223 1.95 10.71 -32.54
N ARG A 224 3.28 10.68 -32.60
CA ARG A 224 4.09 11.87 -32.91
C ARG A 224 3.77 12.28 -34.34
N GLY A 225 3.07 13.41 -34.49
CA GLY A 225 2.77 14.02 -35.79
C GLY A 225 4.01 14.57 -36.49
#